data_AF-A0A9Q3IXI2-F1
#
_entry.id   AF-A0A9Q3IXI2-F1
#
_cell.length_a   1.000
_cell.length_b   1.000
_cell.length_c   1.000
_cell.angle_alpha   90.00
_cell.angle_beta   90.00
_cell.angle_gamma   90.00
#
_symmetry.space_group_name_H-M   'P 1'
#
loop_
_entity.id
_entity.type
_entity.pdbx_description
1 polymer ?
#
loop_
_entity_poly.entity_id
_entity_poly.type
_entity_poly.pdbx_seq_one_letter_code
_entity_poly.pdbx_strand_id
1 'polypeptide(L)'
;MGEAPLKEVPKLKEWPHFSGKGEYDHMEFIRGIDMIKEDFELPERLVKARFNTLFTKSAHRWYIKLRQAHGHQSWTWWKPQIINKWASDA
;
A
#
# COMPACT_ATOMS: atom_id res chain seq x y z
N MET A 1 -17.49 25.63 -20.42
CA MET A 1 -17.16 24.21 -20.14
C MET A 1 -15.66 24.13 -20.05
N GLY A 2 -15.11 24.10 -18.84
CA GLY A 2 -13.68 23.92 -18.61
C GLY A 2 -13.47 22.49 -18.14
N GLU A 3 -12.59 21.77 -18.80
CA GLU A 3 -12.30 20.34 -18.68
C GLU A 3 -12.29 19.84 -17.23
N ALA A 4 -13.04 18.76 -16.95
CA ALA A 4 -12.82 18.01 -15.72
C ALA A 4 -11.36 17.55 -15.73
N PRO A 5 -10.57 17.80 -14.67
CA PRO A 5 -9.19 17.33 -14.67
C PRO A 5 -9.25 15.82 -14.85
N LEU A 6 -8.61 15.33 -15.91
CA LEU A 6 -8.29 13.92 -16.04
C LEU A 6 -7.76 13.50 -14.67
N LYS A 7 -8.37 12.49 -14.04
CA LYS A 7 -7.96 11.98 -12.73
C LYS A 7 -6.51 11.51 -12.83
N GLU A 8 -5.58 12.45 -12.65
CA GLU A 8 -4.15 12.19 -12.74
C GLU A 8 -3.80 11.33 -11.53
N VAL A 9 -3.39 10.09 -11.82
CA VAL A 9 -3.00 9.14 -10.78
C VAL A 9 -2.03 9.82 -9.81
N PRO A 10 -2.32 9.85 -8.50
CA PRO A 10 -1.54 10.63 -7.55
C PRO A 10 -0.10 10.18 -7.61
N LYS A 11 0.81 11.16 -7.54
CA LYS A 11 2.25 10.87 -7.62
C LYS A 11 2.64 10.03 -6.42
N LEU A 12 3.69 9.22 -6.56
CA LEU A 12 4.17 8.30 -5.51
C LEU A 12 4.34 8.99 -4.13
N LYS A 13 4.71 10.27 -4.14
CA LYS A 13 4.87 11.14 -2.97
C LYS A 13 3.58 11.42 -2.20
N GLU A 14 2.42 11.28 -2.83
CA GLU A 14 1.08 11.51 -2.25
C GLU A 14 0.50 10.24 -1.65
N TRP A 15 1.17 9.11 -1.85
CA TRP A 15 0.71 7.83 -1.32
C TRP A 15 1.13 7.70 0.14
N PRO A 16 0.35 6.97 0.95
CA PRO A 16 0.70 6.76 2.34
C PRO A 16 2.00 5.96 2.43
N HIS A 17 2.93 6.37 3.29
CA HIS A 17 4.17 5.66 3.53
C HIS A 17 4.05 4.87 4.83
N PHE A 18 4.42 3.59 4.81
CA PHE A 18 4.35 2.72 5.97
C PHE A 18 5.73 2.34 6.46
N SER A 19 6.10 2.84 7.64
CA SER A 19 7.39 2.51 8.25
C SER A 19 7.35 1.28 9.16
N GLY A 20 6.14 0.85 9.53
CA GLY A 20 5.92 -0.21 10.50
C GLY A 20 6.28 0.16 11.94
N LYS A 21 6.38 1.46 12.25
CA LYS A 21 6.41 2.00 13.62
C LYS A 21 5.13 2.79 13.83
N GLY A 22 4.25 2.32 14.71
CA GLY A 22 2.97 2.95 15.01
C GLY A 22 1.82 1.94 14.98
N GLU A 23 1.01 1.97 16.02
CA GLU A 23 -0.06 1.01 16.34
C GLU A 23 -1.19 1.08 15.29
N TYR A 24 -1.41 2.26 14.69
CA TYR A 24 -2.54 2.54 13.79
C TYR A 24 -2.13 2.83 12.33
N ASP A 25 -0.84 2.99 12.05
CA ASP A 25 -0.32 3.32 10.71
C ASP A 25 -0.71 2.28 9.63
N HIS A 26 -0.91 1.03 10.03
CA HIS A 26 -1.17 -0.06 9.08
C HIS A 26 -2.60 -0.01 8.52
N MET A 27 -3.58 0.39 9.34
CA MET A 27 -4.98 0.52 8.91
C MET A 27 -5.16 1.76 8.03
N GLU A 28 -4.55 2.89 8.41
CA GLU A 28 -4.56 4.11 7.59
C GLU A 28 -3.85 3.88 6.25
N PHE A 29 -2.72 3.17 6.26
CA PHE A 29 -2.04 2.78 5.04
C PHE A 29 -2.96 1.97 4.12
N ILE A 30 -3.59 0.90 4.62
CA ILE A 30 -4.48 0.07 3.81
C ILE A 30 -5.66 0.87 3.26
N ARG A 31 -6.30 1.70 4.11
CA ARG A 31 -7.43 2.53 3.71
C ARG A 31 -7.03 3.56 2.65
N GLY A 32 -5.88 4.22 2.82
CA GLY A 32 -5.38 5.19 1.84
C GLY A 32 -5.10 4.57 0.47
N ILE A 33 -4.52 3.36 0.44
CA ILE A 33 -4.33 2.62 -0.83
C ILE A 33 -5.67 2.24 -1.45
N ASP A 34 -6.66 1.84 -0.65
CA ASP A 34 -7.99 1.49 -1.15
C ASP A 34 -8.70 2.69 -1.78
N MET A 35 -8.66 3.84 -1.10
CA MET A 35 -9.22 5.10 -1.60
C MET A 35 -8.56 5.52 -2.91
N ILE A 36 -7.23 5.45 -3.01
CA ILE A 36 -6.51 5.78 -4.26
C ILE A 36 -6.86 4.77 -5.36
N LYS A 37 -6.96 3.49 -5.03
CA LYS A 37 -7.31 2.46 -6.01
C LYS A 37 -8.74 2.63 -6.52
N GLU A 38 -9.68 3.01 -5.66
CA GLU A 38 -11.07 3.27 -6.01
C GLU A 38 -11.23 4.57 -6.79
N ASP A 39 -10.60 5.66 -6.34
CA ASP A 39 -10.73 6.96 -7.00
C ASP A 39 -10.09 6.99 -8.39
N PHE A 40 -8.96 6.28 -8.57
CA PHE A 40 -8.19 6.27 -9.82
C PHE A 40 -8.29 4.95 -10.59
N GLU A 41 -9.18 4.04 -10.19
CA GLU A 41 -9.40 2.71 -10.80
C GLU A 41 -8.08 1.96 -11.12
N LEU A 42 -7.13 2.00 -10.19
CA LEU A 42 -5.78 1.54 -10.49
C LEU A 42 -5.68 0.02 -10.60
N PRO A 43 -4.95 -0.49 -11.62
CA PRO A 43 -4.62 -1.90 -11.69
C PRO A 43 -3.72 -2.29 -10.52
N GLU A 44 -3.97 -3.47 -9.93
CA GLU A 44 -3.20 -3.98 -8.79
C GLU A 44 -1.69 -4.05 -9.06
N ARG A 45 -1.30 -4.24 -10.33
CA ARG A 45 0.12 -4.25 -10.74
C ARG A 45 0.82 -2.93 -10.41
N LEU A 46 0.14 -1.79 -10.58
CA LEU A 46 0.70 -0.47 -10.24
C LEU A 46 0.82 -0.31 -8.73
N VAL A 47 -0.22 -0.64 -7.98
CA VAL A 47 -0.20 -0.59 -6.51
C VAL A 47 0.98 -1.41 -5.95
N LYS A 48 1.19 -2.62 -6.48
CA LYS A 48 2.31 -3.50 -6.09
C LYS A 48 3.68 -2.97 -6.48
N ALA A 49 3.81 -2.36 -7.65
CA ALA A 49 5.06 -1.72 -8.05
C ALA A 49 5.43 -0.60 -7.06
N ARG A 50 4.42 0.11 -6.53
CA ARG A 50 4.60 1.20 -5.57
C ARG A 50 4.92 0.70 -4.16
N PHE A 51 4.45 -0.48 -3.73
CA PHE A 51 4.76 -1.04 -2.39
C PHE A 51 6.24 -1.01 -2.01
N ASN A 52 7.13 -1.27 -2.96
CA ASN A 52 8.56 -1.23 -2.68
C ASN A 52 9.05 0.14 -2.17
N THR A 53 8.37 1.22 -2.54
CA THR A 53 8.69 2.59 -2.11
C THR A 53 7.82 3.04 -0.94
N LEU A 54 6.58 2.55 -0.85
CA LEU A 54 5.67 2.91 0.24
C LEU A 54 6.09 2.27 1.56
N PHE A 55 6.59 1.04 1.52
CA PHE A 55 7.17 0.40 2.69
C PHE A 55 8.56 0.96 2.97
N THR A 56 8.78 1.41 4.20
CA THR A 56 10.06 1.96 4.65
C THR A 56 10.54 1.23 5.92
N LYS A 57 11.84 1.35 6.24
CA LYS A 57 12.45 0.79 7.47
C LYS A 57 12.15 -0.70 7.70
N SER A 58 11.50 -1.04 8.82
CA SER A 58 11.21 -2.42 9.23
C SER A 58 10.13 -3.06 8.35
N ALA A 59 9.12 -2.29 7.96
CA ALA A 59 8.08 -2.76 7.05
C ALA A 59 8.65 -3.13 5.67
N HIS A 60 9.61 -2.36 5.16
CA HIS A 60 10.27 -2.66 3.88
C HIS A 60 10.99 -4.01 3.90
N ARG A 61 11.74 -4.27 4.97
CA ARG A 61 12.47 -5.53 5.14
C ARG A 61 11.51 -6.72 5.26
N TRP A 62 10.37 -6.55 5.92
CA TRP A 62 9.33 -7.58 5.96
C TRP A 62 8.65 -7.79 4.61
N TYR A 63 8.28 -6.72 3.92
CA TYR A 63 7.68 -6.78 2.58
C TYR A 63 8.58 -7.57 1.61
N ILE A 64 9.88 -7.26 1.59
CA ILE A 64 10.86 -7.98 0.74
C ILE A 64 10.91 -9.47 1.09
N LYS A 65 10.89 -9.84 2.38
CA LYS A 65 10.88 -11.25 2.80
C LYS A 65 9.61 -11.96 2.37
N LEU A 66 8.44 -11.36 2.61
CA LEU A 66 7.16 -11.97 2.29
C LEU A 66 6.95 -12.08 0.78
N ARG A 67 7.39 -11.08 0.01
CA ARG A 67 7.37 -11.11 -1.46
C ARG A 67 8.28 -12.19 -2.03
N GLN A 68 9.43 -12.45 -1.41
CA GLN A 68 10.29 -13.57 -1.81
C GLN A 68 9.68 -14.93 -1.50
N ALA A 69 8.99 -15.05 -0.35
CA ALA A 69 8.37 -16.31 0.06
C ALA A 69 7.10 -16.66 -0.73
N HIS A 70 6.21 -15.69 -0.96
CA HIS A 70 4.89 -15.92 -1.58
C HIS A 70 4.79 -15.45 -3.04
N GLY A 71 5.84 -14.80 -3.56
CA GLY A 71 5.85 -14.27 -4.93
C GLY A 71 4.93 -13.07 -5.12
N HIS A 72 4.33 -12.98 -6.32
CA HIS A 72 3.59 -11.80 -6.75
C HIS A 72 2.08 -11.91 -6.46
N GLN A 73 1.72 -11.76 -5.19
CA GLN A 73 0.33 -11.84 -4.71
C GLN A 73 -0.48 -10.55 -4.96
N SER A 74 -1.82 -10.64 -4.94
CA SER A 74 -2.76 -9.52 -5.11
C SER A 74 -2.88 -8.65 -3.85
N TRP A 75 -3.39 -7.42 -3.99
CA TRP A 75 -3.56 -6.48 -2.87
C TRP A 75 -4.52 -7.03 -1.82
N THR A 76 -5.60 -7.68 -2.25
CA THR A 76 -6.55 -8.40 -1.38
C THR A 76 -5.87 -9.48 -0.53
N TRP A 77 -4.81 -10.10 -1.02
CA TRP A 77 -4.00 -11.02 -0.23
C TRP A 77 -3.06 -10.28 0.74
N TRP A 78 -2.46 -9.17 0.31
CA TRP A 78 -1.55 -8.37 1.14
C TRP A 78 -2.25 -7.70 2.34
N LYS A 79 -3.49 -7.22 2.18
CA LYS A 79 -4.28 -6.58 3.26
C LYS A 79 -4.26 -7.39 4.57
N PRO A 80 -4.73 -8.65 4.60
CA PRO A 80 -4.73 -9.44 5.84
C PRO A 80 -3.33 -9.77 6.34
N GLN A 81 -2.29 -9.82 5.50
CA GLN A 81 -0.92 -10.07 5.97
C GLN A 81 -0.34 -8.88 6.73
N ILE A 82 -0.60 -7.66 6.23
CA ILE A 82 -0.21 -6.42 6.88
C ILE A 82 -0.97 -6.28 8.20
N ILE A 83 -2.29 -6.51 8.20
CA ILE A 83 -3.10 -6.49 9.42
C ILE A 83 -2.60 -7.55 10.40
N ASN A 84 -2.47 -8.81 10.00
CA ASN A 84 -2.11 -9.88 10.93
C ASN A 84 -0.76 -9.63 11.62
N LYS A 85 0.25 -9.16 10.88
CA LYS A 85 1.55 -8.95 11.50
C LYS A 85 1.65 -7.65 12.33
N TRP A 86 0.92 -6.59 11.98
CA TRP A 86 1.00 -5.32 12.72
C TRP A 86 -0.11 -5.14 13.77
N ALA A 87 -1.24 -5.84 13.63
CA ALA A 87 -2.27 -5.92 14.66
C ALA A 87 -1.89 -6.85 15.81
N SER A 88 -0.94 -7.78 15.60
CA SER A 88 -0.41 -8.65 16.66
C SER A 88 0.71 -8.00 17.50
N ASP A 89 1.20 -6.83 17.10
CA ASP A 89 2.24 -6.06 17.81
C ASP A 89 1.65 -4.87 18.60
N ALA A 90 0.31 -4.76 18.64
CA ALA A 90 -0.46 -3.76 19.38
C ALA A 90 -0.95 -4.29 20.72
#